data_AF-A0A0Q8G2F4-F1
#
_entry.id   AF-A0A0Q8G2F4-F1
#
_cell.length_a   1.000
_cell.length_b   1.000
_cell.length_c   1.000
_cell.angle_alpha   90.00
_cell.angle_beta   90.00
_cell.angle_gamma   90.00
#
_symmetry.space_group_name_H-M   'P 1'
#
loop_
_entity.id
_entity.type
_entity.pdbx_description
1 polymer ?
#
loop_
_entity_poly.entity_id
_entity_poly.type
_entity_poly.pdbx_seq_one_letter_code
_entity_poly.pdbx_strand_id
1 'polypeptide(L)'
;MALFGARAPARAAEPNDFPPVPKWRPSFGQPLDQIVERLRYYTDQKRDFAVFANGTCAVLEPGLDDSAAKAAALEIILKVFNAHPDLTPMRMDDGNMLVRYSQPELVSVVLTEIVRAHQDEIERRHQDGLARAEVLFTPLGQNVFDETGKAALYGRALMFMDAQAPQVVRIERRSV
;
A
#
# COMPACT_ATOMS: atom_id res chain seq x y z
N MET A 1 -36.59 -5.86 -50.30
CA MET A 1 -35.71 -6.73 -49.50
C MET A 1 -34.76 -5.85 -48.71
N ALA A 2 -34.89 -5.79 -47.39
CA ALA A 2 -33.98 -5.06 -46.52
C ALA A 2 -33.45 -6.03 -45.46
N LEU A 3 -32.14 -6.31 -45.47
CA LEU A 3 -31.44 -7.00 -44.39
C LEU A 3 -31.09 -5.97 -43.31
N PHE A 4 -31.68 -6.10 -42.13
CA PHE A 4 -31.27 -5.37 -40.93
C PHE A 4 -30.17 -6.14 -40.22
N GLY A 5 -29.00 -5.51 -40.07
CA GLY A 5 -27.92 -5.98 -39.22
C GLY A 5 -28.29 -5.86 -37.75
N ALA A 6 -28.14 -6.95 -37.00
CA ALA A 6 -28.31 -6.95 -35.56
C ALA A 6 -27.10 -6.27 -34.89
N ARG A 7 -27.35 -5.16 -34.20
CA ARG A 7 -26.37 -4.45 -33.38
C ARG A 7 -26.25 -5.22 -32.07
N ALA A 8 -25.04 -5.68 -31.72
CA ALA A 8 -24.76 -6.28 -30.43
C ALA A 8 -25.13 -5.31 -29.29
N PRO A 9 -25.69 -5.79 -28.16
CA PRO A 9 -26.03 -4.90 -27.06
C PRO A 9 -24.77 -4.23 -26.52
N ALA A 10 -24.83 -2.91 -26.36
CA ALA A 10 -23.78 -2.14 -25.73
C ALA A 10 -23.58 -2.67 -24.30
N ARG A 11 -22.36 -3.15 -24.00
CA ARG A 11 -21.93 -3.50 -22.66
C ARG A 11 -22.18 -2.28 -21.77
N ALA A 12 -22.99 -2.44 -20.72
CA ALA A 12 -23.21 -1.38 -19.73
C ALA A 12 -21.84 -0.86 -19.27
N ALA A 13 -21.64 0.46 -19.35
CA ALA A 13 -20.42 1.09 -18.86
C ALA A 13 -20.30 0.75 -17.37
N GLU A 14 -19.23 0.05 -16.98
CA GLU A 14 -18.97 -0.17 -15.57
C GLU A 14 -18.75 1.19 -14.88
N PRO A 15 -19.19 1.35 -13.61
CA PRO A 15 -18.96 2.58 -12.87
C PRO A 15 -17.47 2.95 -12.93
N ASN A 16 -17.18 4.21 -13.21
CA ASN A 16 -15.83 4.75 -13.28
C ASN A 16 -15.27 4.88 -11.84
N ASP A 17 -15.04 3.74 -11.19
CA ASP A 17 -14.55 3.63 -9.81
C ASP A 17 -13.02 3.79 -9.77
N PHE A 18 -12.50 4.82 -10.44
CA PHE A 18 -11.07 5.12 -10.41
C PHE A 18 -10.73 6.12 -9.30
N PRO A 19 -9.75 5.84 -8.44
CA PRO A 19 -8.93 4.63 -8.42
C PRO A 19 -9.68 3.44 -7.80
N PRO A 20 -9.50 2.22 -8.32
CA PRO A 20 -10.18 1.04 -7.80
C PRO A 20 -9.59 0.69 -6.44
N VAL A 21 -10.45 0.65 -5.41
CA VAL A 21 -10.04 0.38 -4.02
C VAL A 21 -10.35 -1.07 -3.65
N PRO A 22 -9.44 -1.79 -2.98
CA PRO A 22 -9.72 -3.12 -2.44
C PRO A 22 -10.82 -3.09 -1.37
N LYS A 23 -11.49 -4.23 -1.17
CA LYS A 23 -12.54 -4.38 -0.16
C LYS A 23 -11.98 -4.62 1.24
N TRP A 24 -10.77 -5.18 1.31
CA TRP A 24 -10.19 -5.58 2.57
C TRP A 24 -9.78 -4.36 3.39
N ARG A 25 -10.38 -4.26 4.58
CA ARG A 25 -9.92 -3.43 5.67
C ARG A 25 -9.53 -4.37 6.81
N PRO A 26 -8.22 -4.59 7.06
CA PRO A 26 -7.79 -5.50 8.11
C PRO A 26 -8.40 -5.15 9.47
N SER A 27 -8.75 -6.16 10.27
CA SER A 27 -9.32 -5.94 11.62
C SER A 27 -8.27 -5.56 12.67
N PHE A 28 -7.00 -5.63 12.29
CA PHE A 28 -5.83 -5.37 13.11
C PHE A 28 -4.88 -4.41 12.37
N GLY A 29 -4.07 -3.69 13.13
CA GLY A 29 -3.04 -2.79 12.61
C GLY A 29 -1.65 -3.18 13.11
N GLN A 30 -0.68 -2.32 12.83
CA GLN A 30 0.70 -2.51 13.25
C GLN A 30 1.10 -1.44 14.28
N PRO A 31 1.93 -1.78 15.27
CA PRO A 31 2.45 -0.80 16.23
C PRO A 31 3.34 0.23 15.52
N LEU A 32 2.90 1.50 15.52
CA LEU A 32 3.59 2.58 14.80
C LEU A 32 5.03 2.80 15.29
N ASP A 33 5.30 2.63 16.58
CA ASP A 33 6.65 2.78 17.12
C ASP A 33 7.63 1.74 16.55
N GLN A 34 7.18 0.51 16.34
CA GLN A 34 8.02 -0.51 15.71
C GLN A 34 8.22 -0.22 14.23
N ILE A 35 7.18 0.23 13.51
CA ILE A 35 7.32 0.66 12.10
C ILE A 35 8.36 1.78 11.98
N VAL A 36 8.27 2.78 12.85
CA VAL A 36 9.23 3.89 12.92
C VAL A 36 10.64 3.38 13.15
N GLU A 37 10.83 2.52 14.14
CA GLU A 37 12.14 1.95 14.47
C GLU A 37 12.74 1.20 13.28
N ARG A 38 11.94 0.36 12.61
CA ARG A 38 12.35 -0.38 11.42
C ARG A 38 12.68 0.54 10.25
N LEU A 39 11.87 1.55 9.97
CA LEU A 39 12.13 2.44 8.86
C LEU A 39 13.34 3.35 9.12
N ARG A 40 13.58 3.76 10.37
CA ARG A 40 14.85 4.41 10.77
C ARG A 40 16.04 3.51 10.47
N TYR A 41 15.95 2.22 10.80
CA TYR A 41 17.00 1.25 10.48
C TYR A 41 17.21 1.12 8.96
N TYR A 42 16.15 0.92 8.17
CA TYR A 42 16.24 0.74 6.71
C TYR A 42 16.72 1.97 5.94
N THR A 43 16.67 3.16 6.55
CA THR A 43 17.15 4.41 5.96
C THR A 43 18.50 4.85 6.50
N ASP A 44 19.19 4.00 7.27
CA ASP A 44 20.39 4.34 8.06
C ASP A 44 20.19 5.59 8.93
N GLN A 45 18.96 5.91 9.30
CA GLN A 45 18.56 7.15 9.98
C GLN A 45 18.91 8.44 9.20
N LYS A 46 19.15 8.36 7.89
CA LYS A 46 19.60 9.49 7.05
C LYS A 46 18.47 10.26 6.38
N ARG A 47 17.22 9.78 6.51
CA ARG A 47 16.05 10.36 5.84
C ARG A 47 15.03 10.84 6.87
N ASP A 48 14.40 11.96 6.56
CA ASP A 48 13.15 12.37 7.20
C ASP A 48 12.01 11.54 6.60
N PHE A 49 10.97 11.25 7.39
CA PHE A 49 9.77 10.61 6.88
C PHE A 49 8.53 10.97 7.70
N ALA A 50 7.38 11.00 7.05
CA ALA A 50 6.08 11.11 7.70
C ALA A 50 5.44 9.74 7.86
N VAL A 51 4.71 9.54 8.95
CA VAL A 51 3.98 8.30 9.27
C VAL A 51 2.49 8.59 9.29
N PHE A 52 1.73 7.79 8.55
CA PHE A 52 0.27 7.83 8.50
C PHE A 52 -0.35 6.93 9.58
N ALA A 53 -1.63 7.16 9.88
CA ALA A 53 -2.34 6.52 10.99
C ALA A 53 -2.34 4.98 10.95
N ASN A 54 -2.35 4.36 9.76
CA ASN A 54 -2.30 2.90 9.59
C ASN A 54 -0.88 2.37 9.31
N GLY A 55 0.14 3.21 9.42
CA GLY A 55 1.55 2.80 9.35
C GLY A 55 2.21 2.91 7.98
N THR A 56 1.52 3.47 6.98
CA THR A 56 2.19 3.87 5.72
C THR A 56 3.17 4.99 6.02
N CYS A 57 4.32 4.99 5.35
CA CYS A 57 5.33 6.01 5.51
C CYS A 57 5.66 6.69 4.18
N ALA A 58 5.81 8.01 4.21
CA ALA A 58 6.34 8.79 3.09
C ALA A 58 7.74 9.29 3.46
N VAL A 59 8.76 8.81 2.74
CA VAL A 59 10.13 9.30 2.84
C VAL A 59 10.22 10.68 2.21
N LEU A 60 10.80 11.64 2.92
CA LEU A 60 10.75 13.04 2.55
C LEU A 60 12.11 13.55 2.07
N GLU A 61 12.05 14.67 1.36
CA GLU A 61 13.22 15.49 1.09
C GLU A 61 13.69 16.20 2.37
N PRO A 62 15.01 16.42 2.52
CA PRO A 62 15.56 17.00 3.74
C PRO A 62 15.25 18.49 3.86
N GLY A 63 15.12 18.97 5.10
CA GLY A 63 15.01 20.40 5.40
C GLY A 63 13.59 20.98 5.30
N LEU A 64 12.58 20.13 5.10
CA LEU A 64 11.17 20.55 5.20
C LEU A 64 10.79 20.79 6.66
N ASP A 65 10.13 21.91 6.95
CA ASP A 65 9.45 22.08 8.24
C ASP A 65 8.25 21.12 8.39
N ASP A 66 7.63 21.08 9.57
CA ASP A 66 6.52 20.16 9.84
C ASP A 66 5.30 20.36 8.92
N SER A 67 5.04 21.59 8.49
CA SER A 67 3.90 21.89 7.62
C SER A 67 4.18 21.43 6.19
N ALA A 68 5.36 21.75 5.67
CA ALA A 68 5.81 21.33 4.36
C ALA A 68 5.98 19.81 4.27
N ALA A 69 6.49 19.17 5.32
CA ALA A 69 6.61 17.73 5.41
C ALA A 69 5.25 17.02 5.33
N LYS A 70 4.23 17.52 6.04
CA LYS A 70 2.86 17.01 5.94
C LYS A 70 2.28 17.17 4.54
N ALA A 71 2.42 18.36 3.95
CA ALA A 71 1.95 18.62 2.59
C ALA A 71 2.60 17.68 1.57
N ALA A 72 3.92 17.50 1.65
CA ALA A 72 4.67 16.59 0.79
C ALA A 72 4.22 15.13 0.97
N ALA A 73 4.03 14.66 2.21
CA ALA A 73 3.54 13.31 2.48
C ALA A 73 2.15 13.06 1.86
N LEU A 74 1.23 14.02 2.02
CA LEU A 74 -0.11 13.96 1.43
C LEU A 74 -0.06 13.92 -0.10
N GLU A 75 0.83 14.69 -0.72
CA GLU A 75 1.02 14.66 -2.16
C GLU A 75 1.54 13.29 -2.64
N ILE A 76 2.52 12.72 -1.94
CA ILE A 76 3.11 11.41 -2.28
C ILE A 76 2.05 10.30 -2.22
N ILE A 77 1.27 10.22 -1.13
CA ILE A 77 0.25 9.16 -0.99
C ILE A 77 -0.87 9.32 -2.04
N LEU A 78 -1.27 10.55 -2.36
CA LEU A 78 -2.25 10.81 -3.41
C LEU A 78 -1.73 10.42 -4.81
N LYS A 79 -0.44 10.63 -5.11
CA LYS A 79 0.17 10.17 -6.36
C LYS A 79 0.11 8.65 -6.50
N VAL A 80 0.42 7.92 -5.43
CA VAL A 80 0.31 6.46 -5.44
C VAL A 80 -1.14 6.01 -5.56
N PHE A 81 -2.05 6.63 -4.82
CA PHE A 81 -3.47 6.27 -4.82
C PHE A 81 -4.10 6.43 -6.21
N ASN A 82 -3.66 7.41 -7.00
CA ASN A 82 -4.15 7.66 -8.36
C ASN A 82 -3.29 6.99 -9.46
N ALA A 83 -2.34 6.13 -9.10
CA ALA A 83 -1.51 5.38 -10.03
C ALA A 83 -2.02 3.94 -10.23
N HIS A 84 -1.34 3.18 -11.12
CA HIS A 84 -1.57 1.74 -11.18
C HIS A 84 -1.20 1.12 -9.83
N PRO A 85 -2.04 0.22 -9.29
CA PRO A 85 -1.90 -0.33 -7.94
C PRO A 85 -0.76 -1.37 -7.77
N ASP A 86 0.33 -1.19 -8.49
CA ASP A 86 1.49 -2.08 -8.39
C ASP A 86 2.15 -1.98 -7.01
N LEU A 87 2.69 -3.11 -6.58
CA LEU A 87 3.44 -3.23 -5.34
C LEU A 87 4.64 -4.14 -5.54
N THR A 88 5.72 -3.84 -4.84
CA THR A 88 6.94 -4.66 -4.82
C THR A 88 7.27 -5.01 -3.38
N PRO A 89 7.04 -6.26 -2.95
CA PRO A 89 7.50 -6.71 -1.65
C PRO A 89 9.00 -7.00 -1.67
N MET A 90 9.70 -6.57 -0.62
CA MET A 90 11.11 -6.83 -0.39
C MET A 90 11.30 -7.35 1.03
N ARG A 91 11.85 -8.56 1.16
CA ARG A 91 12.24 -9.10 2.46
C ARG A 91 13.50 -8.39 2.94
N MET A 92 13.47 -7.93 4.18
CA MET A 92 14.59 -7.26 4.85
C MET A 92 15.44 -8.28 5.62
N ASP A 93 16.64 -7.88 6.03
CA ASP A 93 17.61 -8.70 6.75
C ASP A 93 17.14 -9.13 8.15
N ASP A 94 16.32 -8.30 8.81
CA ASP A 94 15.66 -8.61 10.08
C ASP A 94 14.42 -9.50 9.93
N GLY A 95 14.14 -9.95 8.71
CA GLY A 95 13.06 -10.86 8.38
C GLY A 95 11.69 -10.20 8.24
N ASN A 96 11.55 -8.89 8.52
CA ASN A 96 10.37 -8.11 8.18
C ASN A 96 10.33 -7.84 6.67
N MET A 97 9.27 -7.18 6.21
CA MET A 97 9.10 -6.86 4.79
C MET A 97 8.89 -5.36 4.59
N LEU A 98 9.54 -4.81 3.57
CA LEU A 98 9.28 -3.49 3.04
C LEU A 98 8.47 -3.62 1.75
N VAL A 99 7.29 -3.02 1.71
CA VAL A 99 6.45 -2.94 0.51
C VAL A 99 6.64 -1.56 -0.11
N ARG A 100 7.06 -1.52 -1.37
CA ARG A 100 7.15 -0.29 -2.17
C ARG A 100 6.02 -0.23 -3.18
N TYR A 101 5.63 0.98 -3.52
CA TYR A 101 4.56 1.26 -4.47
C TYR A 101 5.11 1.94 -5.73
N SER A 102 4.21 2.45 -6.57
CA SER A 102 4.55 3.17 -7.81
C SER A 102 5.45 4.39 -7.60
N GLN A 103 5.38 5.04 -6.43
CA GLN A 103 6.33 6.06 -5.99
C GLN A 103 7.29 5.44 -4.98
N PRO A 104 8.62 5.50 -5.20
CA PRO A 104 9.61 4.89 -4.31
C PRO A 104 9.66 5.50 -2.91
N GLU A 105 9.16 6.73 -2.75
CA GLU A 105 9.10 7.45 -1.48
C GLU A 105 7.98 6.93 -0.57
N LEU A 106 6.93 6.32 -1.12
CA LEU A 106 5.86 5.73 -0.31
C LEU A 106 6.17 4.25 -0.05
N VAL A 107 6.19 3.89 1.23
CA VAL A 107 6.51 2.53 1.66
C VAL A 107 5.62 2.11 2.81
N SER A 108 5.43 0.80 2.96
CA SER A 108 4.85 0.20 4.17
C SER A 108 5.82 -0.83 4.73
N VAL A 109 6.11 -0.74 6.03
CA VAL A 109 6.80 -1.82 6.74
C VAL A 109 5.74 -2.82 7.21
N VAL A 110 5.94 -4.09 6.89
CA VAL A 110 5.09 -5.20 7.32
C VAL A 110 5.90 -6.06 8.30
N LEU A 111 5.48 -6.05 9.56
CA LEU A 111 6.15 -6.74 10.66
C LEU A 111 5.81 -8.22 10.64
N THR A 112 6.83 -9.07 10.59
CA THR A 112 6.67 -10.52 10.48
C THR A 112 5.97 -11.13 11.69
N GLU A 113 6.16 -10.57 12.88
CA GLU A 113 5.43 -11.01 14.08
C GLU A 113 3.93 -10.77 13.98
N ILE A 114 3.52 -9.61 13.44
CA ILE A 114 2.11 -9.28 13.20
C ILE A 114 1.50 -10.20 12.15
N VAL A 115 2.21 -10.45 11.06
CA VAL A 115 1.77 -11.39 10.02
C VAL A 115 1.54 -12.79 10.60
N ARG A 116 2.46 -13.28 11.44
CA ARG A 116 2.33 -14.59 12.10
C ARG A 116 1.15 -14.64 13.06
N ALA A 117 0.96 -13.61 13.87
CA ALA A 117 -0.12 -13.57 14.86
C ALA A 117 -1.52 -13.53 14.22
N HIS A 118 -1.62 -13.03 12.98
CA HIS A 118 -2.88 -12.84 12.26
C HIS A 118 -2.95 -13.59 10.92
N GLN A 119 -2.12 -14.63 10.74
CA GLN A 119 -2.01 -15.38 9.48
C GLN A 119 -3.37 -15.88 8.99
N ASP A 120 -4.23 -16.32 9.91
CA ASP A 120 -5.59 -16.76 9.65
C ASP A 120 -6.45 -15.75 8.89
N GLU A 121 -6.43 -14.47 9.29
CA GLU A 121 -7.19 -13.43 8.58
C GLU A 121 -6.56 -13.15 7.22
N ILE A 122 -5.23 -13.02 7.18
CA ILE A 122 -4.48 -12.75 5.95
C ILE A 122 -4.77 -13.83 4.91
N GLU A 123 -4.74 -15.11 5.30
CA GLU A 123 -5.03 -16.23 4.41
C GLU A 123 -6.46 -16.14 3.85
N ARG A 124 -7.45 -15.88 4.71
CA ARG A 124 -8.85 -15.82 4.29
C ARG A 124 -9.18 -14.60 3.44
N ARG A 125 -8.46 -13.49 3.62
CA ARG A 125 -8.86 -12.16 3.12
C ARG A 125 -7.91 -11.57 2.08
N HIS A 126 -6.74 -12.15 1.82
CA HIS A 126 -5.75 -11.54 0.91
C HIS A 126 -6.32 -11.20 -0.48
N GLN A 127 -7.21 -12.03 -1.03
CA GLN A 127 -7.87 -11.77 -2.32
C GLN A 127 -8.79 -10.54 -2.28
N ASP A 128 -9.37 -10.20 -1.12
CA ASP A 128 -10.14 -8.96 -0.95
C ASP A 128 -9.21 -7.72 -0.94
N GLY A 129 -7.89 -7.93 -0.83
CA GLY A 129 -6.84 -6.93 -1.00
C GLY A 129 -6.55 -6.57 -2.46
N LEU A 130 -7.19 -7.23 -3.42
CA LEU A 130 -7.19 -6.84 -4.83
C LEU A 130 -8.33 -5.86 -5.12
N ALA A 131 -8.05 -4.88 -5.97
CA ALA A 131 -9.05 -3.99 -6.50
C ALA A 131 -9.91 -4.68 -7.58
N ARG A 132 -11.10 -4.14 -7.88
CA ARG A 132 -11.99 -4.76 -8.88
C ARG A 132 -11.28 -4.85 -10.24
N ALA A 133 -11.31 -6.05 -10.83
CA ALA A 133 -10.67 -6.37 -12.12
C ALA A 133 -9.14 -6.18 -12.14
N GLU A 134 -8.49 -6.07 -10.98
CA GLU A 134 -7.04 -6.04 -10.86
C GLU A 134 -6.45 -7.43 -11.14
N VAL A 135 -5.38 -7.45 -11.93
CA VAL A 135 -4.59 -8.64 -12.19
C VAL A 135 -3.14 -8.36 -11.81
N LEU A 136 -2.67 -9.02 -10.76
CA LEU A 136 -1.26 -9.04 -10.38
C LEU A 136 -0.61 -10.33 -10.89
N PHE A 137 0.53 -10.18 -11.54
CA PHE A 137 1.34 -11.31 -11.97
C PHE A 137 2.36 -11.66 -10.89
N THR A 138 2.32 -12.90 -10.42
CA THR A 138 3.30 -13.44 -9.48
C THR A 138 4.07 -14.59 -10.14
N PRO A 139 5.18 -15.07 -9.54
CA PRO A 139 5.85 -16.28 -10.01
C PRO A 139 4.97 -17.54 -10.02
N LEU A 140 3.88 -17.56 -9.23
CA LEU A 140 2.95 -18.70 -9.13
C LEU A 140 1.77 -18.60 -10.12
N GLY A 141 1.60 -17.47 -10.79
CA GLY A 141 0.52 -17.23 -11.75
C GLY A 141 -0.23 -15.92 -11.50
N GLN A 142 -1.36 -15.76 -12.18
CA GLN A 142 -2.22 -14.58 -12.03
C GLN A 142 -3.00 -14.66 -10.71
N ASN A 143 -2.85 -13.65 -9.86
CA ASN A 143 -3.54 -13.56 -8.57
C ASN A 143 -3.37 -14.80 -7.64
N VAL A 144 -2.27 -15.54 -7.81
CA VAL A 144 -1.87 -16.64 -6.92
C VAL A 144 -0.71 -16.15 -6.07
N PHE A 145 -0.88 -16.09 -4.76
CA PHE A 145 0.09 -15.46 -3.87
C PHE A 145 0.71 -16.51 -2.93
N ASP A 146 2.02 -16.41 -2.76
CA ASP A 146 2.73 -17.07 -1.65
C ASP A 146 2.55 -16.26 -0.36
N GLU A 147 3.13 -16.72 0.75
CA GLU A 147 3.04 -16.01 2.03
C GLU A 147 3.57 -14.57 1.95
N THR A 148 4.61 -14.33 1.14
CA THR A 148 5.16 -12.99 0.90
C THR A 148 4.13 -12.09 0.21
N GLY A 149 3.52 -12.57 -0.89
CA GLY A 149 2.50 -11.85 -1.61
C GLY A 149 1.26 -11.55 -0.76
N LYS A 150 0.80 -12.51 0.05
CA LYS A 150 -0.34 -12.31 0.95
C LYS A 150 -0.06 -11.24 2.02
N ALA A 151 1.13 -11.28 2.64
CA ALA A 151 1.56 -10.26 3.58
C ALA A 151 1.72 -8.88 2.91
N ALA A 152 2.09 -8.86 1.63
CA ALA A 152 2.24 -7.61 0.88
C ALA A 152 0.88 -6.98 0.56
N LEU A 153 -0.13 -7.80 0.26
CA LEU A 153 -1.52 -7.36 0.11
C LEU A 153 -2.08 -6.82 1.43
N TYR A 154 -1.70 -7.38 2.58
CA TYR A 154 -2.02 -6.80 3.89
C TYR A 154 -1.43 -5.38 4.03
N GLY A 155 -0.13 -5.19 3.78
CA GLY A 155 0.50 -3.87 3.81
C GLY A 155 -0.14 -2.87 2.84
N ARG A 156 -0.52 -3.32 1.64
CA ARG A 156 -1.26 -2.51 0.65
C ARG A 156 -2.66 -2.15 1.13
N ALA A 157 -3.38 -3.04 1.81
CA ALA A 157 -4.70 -2.73 2.35
C ALA A 157 -4.63 -1.60 3.40
N LEU A 158 -3.62 -1.61 4.26
CA LEU A 158 -3.36 -0.50 5.20
C LEU A 158 -3.03 0.80 4.47
N MET A 159 -2.21 0.75 3.41
CA MET A 159 -1.93 1.91 2.57
C MET A 159 -3.17 2.50 1.93
N PHE A 160 -4.10 1.68 1.43
CA PHE A 160 -5.38 2.18 0.93
C PHE A 160 -6.23 2.83 2.02
N MET A 161 -6.23 2.30 3.24
CA MET A 161 -6.92 2.94 4.37
C MET A 161 -6.33 4.32 4.67
N ASP A 162 -5.02 4.48 4.64
CA ASP A 162 -4.34 5.77 4.77
C ASP A 162 -4.63 6.69 3.57
N ALA A 163 -4.65 6.17 2.35
CA ALA A 163 -4.92 6.99 1.16
C ALA A 163 -6.37 7.51 1.12
N GLN A 164 -7.33 6.72 1.60
CA GLN A 164 -8.75 7.09 1.64
C GLN A 164 -9.09 8.09 2.75
N ALA A 165 -8.34 8.06 3.85
CA ALA A 165 -8.52 8.95 5.00
C ALA A 165 -7.15 9.44 5.52
N PRO A 166 -6.45 10.27 4.72
CA PRO A 166 -5.05 10.57 4.98
C PRO A 166 -4.86 11.41 6.23
N GLN A 167 -4.15 10.84 7.19
CA GLN A 167 -3.81 11.47 8.46
C GLN A 167 -2.35 11.20 8.80
N VAL A 168 -1.51 12.23 8.70
CA VAL A 168 -0.13 12.18 9.19
C VAL A 168 -0.15 12.34 10.71
N VAL A 169 0.27 11.31 11.43
CA VAL A 169 0.26 11.27 12.91
C VAL A 169 1.63 11.55 13.52
N ARG A 170 2.71 11.38 12.76
CA ARG A 170 4.09 11.60 13.22
C ARG A 170 5.00 12.03 12.07
N ILE A 171 6.00 12.85 12.38
CA ILE A 171 7.10 13.21 11.47
C ILE A 171 8.39 12.83 12.17
N GLU A 172 9.17 11.96 11.55
CA GLU A 172 10.46 11.53 12.04
C GLU A 172 11.57 12.25 11.30
N ARG A 173 12.52 12.76 12.07
CA ARG A 173 13.70 13.47 11.56
C ARG A 173 14.89 12.53 11.50
N ARG A 174 15.71 12.71 10.47
CA ARG A 174 17.02 12.06 10.34
C ARG A 174 17.91 12.38 11.55
N SER A 175 18.81 11.46 11.86
CA SER A 175 19.90 11.74 12.79
C SER A 175 20.92 12.64 12.09
N VAL A 176 21.38 13.67 12.81
CA VAL A 176 22.46 14.57 12.37
C VAL A 176 23.79 13.86 12.51
#